data_AF-A0A834GSQ6-F1
#
_entry.id   AF-A0A834GSQ6-F1
#
_cell.length_a   1.000
_cell.length_b   1.000
_cell.length_c   1.000
_cell.angle_alpha   90.00
_cell.angle_beta   90.00
_cell.angle_gamma   90.00
#
_symmetry.space_group_name_H-M   'P 1'
#
loop_
_entity.id
_entity.type
_entity.pdbx_description
1 polymer ?
#
loop_
_entity_poly.entity_id
_entity_poly.type
_entity_poly.pdbx_seq_one_letter_code
_entity_poly.pdbx_strand_id
1 'polypeptide(L)'
;MHFTNKYVTAQVIHSPTATVASAASSQEKALRPSMESTRDVAAAAKIGKILGERLMVNDIPAVSVVLKRDQKYHGKVKAVIDSLREADYEEITGVASVVRWWGSGIEVVWQLLSRL
;
A
#
# COMPACT_ATOMS: atom_id res chain seq x y z
N MET A 1 2.81 -5.23 -5.55
CA MET A 1 3.58 -6.20 -4.72
C MET A 1 4.27 -7.25 -5.58
N HIS A 2 5.42 -7.73 -5.14
CA HIS A 2 6.16 -8.80 -5.80
C HIS A 2 6.63 -9.83 -4.77
N PHE A 3 6.32 -11.09 -5.04
CA PHE A 3 6.72 -12.22 -4.22
C PHE A 3 7.77 -13.02 -4.98
N THR A 4 8.96 -13.12 -4.41
CA THR A 4 10.01 -14.04 -4.85
C THR A 4 10.03 -15.23 -3.90
N ASN A 5 10.68 -16.34 -4.29
CA ASN A 5 10.81 -17.52 -3.43
C ASN A 5 11.43 -17.20 -2.04
N LYS A 6 12.28 -16.16 -1.98
CA LYS A 6 13.01 -15.77 -0.76
C LYS A 6 12.46 -14.53 -0.06
N TYR A 7 11.79 -13.63 -0.77
CA TYR A 7 11.50 -12.29 -0.27
C TYR A 7 10.11 -11.80 -0.69
N VAL A 8 9.58 -10.88 0.11
CA VAL A 8 8.32 -10.19 -0.12
C VAL A 8 8.62 -8.71 -0.27
N THR A 9 8.13 -8.10 -1.35
CA THR A 9 8.26 -6.66 -1.57
C THR A 9 6.93 -6.02 -1.92
N ALA A 10 6.67 -4.87 -1.32
CA ALA A 10 5.50 -4.04 -1.59
C ALA A 10 5.96 -2.61 -1.85
N GLN A 11 5.36 -1.96 -2.85
CA GLN A 11 5.70 -0.62 -3.27
C GLN A 11 4.42 0.10 -3.66
N VAL A 12 4.33 1.37 -3.28
CA VAL A 12 3.29 2.30 -3.67
C VAL A 12 3.92 3.31 -4.63
N ILE A 13 3.32 3.39 -5.81
CA ILE A 13 3.82 4.21 -6.91
C ILE A 13 2.75 5.25 -7.24
N HIS A 14 3.18 6.49 -7.41
CA HIS A 14 2.32 7.56 -7.91
C HIS A 14 2.22 7.43 -9.45
N SER A 15 1.03 7.09 -9.97
CA SER A 15 0.84 6.84 -11.40
C SER A 15 1.23 8.01 -12.33
N PRO A 16 0.96 9.29 -12.00
CA PRO A 16 1.32 10.42 -12.87
C PRO A 16 2.83 10.66 -12.98
N THR A 17 3.54 10.56 -11.85
CA THR A 17 4.96 10.93 -11.76
C THR A 17 5.89 9.72 -11.87
N ALA A 18 5.33 8.51 -11.87
CA ALA A 18 6.07 7.24 -11.79
C ALA A 18 7.07 7.16 -10.62
N THR A 19 6.90 8.00 -9.60
CA THR A 19 7.75 8.03 -8.40
C THR A 19 7.24 7.04 -7.38
N VAL A 20 8.17 6.40 -6.68
CA VAL A 20 7.85 5.50 -5.56
C VAL A 20 7.62 6.36 -4.32
N ALA A 21 6.38 6.43 -3.86
CA ALA A 21 6.01 7.22 -2.68
C ALA A 21 6.42 6.49 -1.39
N SER A 22 6.28 5.16 -1.37
CA SER A 22 6.72 4.33 -0.26
C SER A 22 7.01 2.92 -0.74
N ALA A 23 8.04 2.32 -0.17
CA ALA A 23 8.40 0.93 -0.42
C ALA A 23 8.63 0.24 0.92
N ALA A 24 8.31 -1.05 0.98
CA ALA A 24 8.64 -1.93 2.10
C ALA A 24 9.08 -3.28 1.55
N SER A 25 10.23 -3.77 2.01
CA SER A 25 10.81 -5.03 1.56
C SER A 25 11.36 -5.83 2.72
N SER A 26 11.19 -7.17 2.67
CA SER A 26 11.83 -8.05 3.65
C SER A 26 13.37 -8.09 3.55
N GLN A 27 13.94 -7.44 2.55
CA GLN A 27 15.40 -7.28 2.39
C GLN A 27 15.97 -6.05 3.10
N GLU A 28 15.14 -5.17 3.65
CA GLU A 28 15.63 -3.97 4.33
C GLU A 28 16.45 -4.33 5.57
N LYS A 29 17.62 -3.69 5.70
CA LYS A 29 18.55 -3.93 6.81
C LYS A 29 17.90 -3.68 8.18
N ALA A 30 17.01 -2.69 8.27
CA ALA A 30 16.29 -2.35 9.48
C ALA A 30 15.26 -3.42 9.91
N LEU A 31 14.70 -4.16 8.94
CA LEU A 31 13.64 -5.14 9.17
C LEU A 31 14.18 -6.57 9.27
N ARG A 32 15.36 -6.84 8.70
CA ARG A 32 16.04 -8.14 8.81
C ARG A 32 16.13 -8.70 10.23
N PRO A 33 16.47 -7.92 11.28
CA PRO A 33 16.55 -8.48 12.63
C PRO A 33 15.18 -8.74 13.27
N SER A 34 14.10 -8.09 12.81
CA SER A 34 12.74 -8.23 13.37
C SER A 34 11.90 -9.30 12.66
N MET A 35 12.43 -9.91 11.60
CA MET A 35 11.77 -10.94 10.81
C MET A 35 12.51 -12.27 10.93
N GLU A 36 11.89 -13.22 11.64
CA GLU A 36 12.35 -14.62 11.74
C GLU A 36 12.23 -15.36 10.40
N SER A 37 11.20 -15.02 9.62
CA SER A 37 10.96 -15.56 8.28
C SER A 37 10.79 -14.45 7.25
N THR A 38 11.41 -14.61 6.09
CA THR A 38 11.38 -13.60 5.01
C THR A 38 10.32 -13.85 3.93
N ARG A 39 9.64 -15.00 3.98
CA ARG A 39 8.73 -15.49 2.92
C ARG A 39 7.33 -15.90 3.38
N ASP A 40 7.08 -15.96 4.69
CA ASP A 40 5.84 -16.52 5.23
C ASP A 40 4.69 -15.53 5.20
N VAL A 41 3.48 -16.01 5.47
CA VAL A 41 2.26 -15.18 5.55
C VAL A 41 2.40 -14.13 6.65
N ALA A 42 3.02 -14.48 7.78
CA ALA A 42 3.34 -13.54 8.85
C ALA A 42 4.31 -12.43 8.41
N ALA A 43 5.28 -12.76 7.55
CA ALA A 43 6.19 -11.76 6.99
C ALA A 43 5.44 -10.80 6.06
N ALA A 44 4.52 -11.32 5.25
CA ALA A 44 3.68 -10.53 4.37
C ALA A 44 2.78 -9.55 5.17
N ALA A 45 2.18 -10.01 6.27
CA ALA A 45 1.40 -9.17 7.18
C ALA A 45 2.26 -8.05 7.80
N LYS A 46 3.45 -8.38 8.32
CA LYS A 46 4.38 -7.39 8.88
C LYS A 46 4.77 -6.32 7.85
N ILE A 47 5.08 -6.74 6.61
CA ILE A 47 5.41 -5.81 5.52
C ILE A 47 4.22 -4.91 5.18
N GLY A 48 2.98 -5.44 5.19
CA GLY A 48 1.77 -4.65 5.00
C GLY A 48 1.61 -3.57 6.08
N LYS A 49 1.78 -3.95 7.35
CA LYS A 49 1.71 -3.01 8.48
C LYS A 49 2.76 -1.89 8.39
N ILE A 50 4.03 -2.24 8.15
CA ILE A 50 5.11 -1.26 8.03
C ILE A 50 4.89 -0.32 6.84
N LEU A 51 4.36 -0.85 5.74
CA LEU A 51 4.01 -0.03 4.59
C LEU A 51 2.90 0.96 4.96
N GLY A 52 1.88 0.52 5.70
CA GLY A 52 0.82 1.40 6.22
C GLY A 52 1.38 2.50 7.12
N GLU A 53 2.26 2.18 8.06
CA GLU A 53 2.91 3.18 8.94
C GLU A 53 3.70 4.22 8.12
N ARG A 54 4.43 3.79 7.08
CA ARG A 54 5.18 4.70 6.20
C ARG A 54 4.29 5.59 5.36
N LEU A 55 3.16 5.07 4.91
CA LEU A 55 2.19 5.83 4.14
C LEU A 55 1.53 6.92 5.01
N MET A 56 1.38 6.68 6.31
CA MET A 56 0.77 7.65 7.25
C MET A 56 1.72 8.83 7.44
N VAL A 57 3.02 8.53 7.59
CA VAL A 57 4.07 9.56 7.70
C VAL A 57 4.18 10.40 6.42
N ASN A 58 3.77 9.86 5.28
CA ASN A 58 3.77 10.56 3.98
C ASN A 58 2.42 11.21 3.63
N ASP A 59 1.45 11.22 4.56
CA ASP A 59 0.11 11.82 4.39
C ASP A 59 -0.66 11.32 3.14
N ILE A 60 -0.54 10.03 2.81
CA ILE A 60 -1.23 9.44 1.65
C ILE A 60 -2.56 8.81 2.12
N PRO A 61 -3.75 9.33 1.73
CA PRO A 61 -5.05 8.82 2.19
C PRO A 61 -5.35 7.39 1.77
N ALA A 62 -5.04 7.10 0.52
CA ALA A 62 -5.70 6.06 -0.21
C ALA A 62 -4.74 5.45 -1.22
N VAL A 63 -4.76 4.13 -1.28
CA VAL A 63 -3.87 3.36 -2.14
C VAL A 63 -4.71 2.37 -2.92
N SER A 64 -4.55 2.39 -4.25
CA SER A 64 -5.13 1.36 -5.11
C SER A 64 -4.21 0.15 -5.18
N VAL A 65 -4.74 -1.03 -4.84
CA VAL A 65 -3.99 -2.29 -4.93
C VAL A 65 -4.13 -2.87 -6.33
N VAL A 66 -3.06 -2.80 -7.11
CA VAL A 66 -3.00 -3.43 -8.43
C VAL A 66 -2.45 -4.85 -8.31
N LEU A 67 -3.32 -5.84 -8.52
CA LEU A 67 -2.93 -7.25 -8.63
C LEU A 67 -2.36 -7.53 -10.03
N LYS A 68 -1.28 -8.31 -10.10
CA LYS A 68 -0.81 -8.84 -11.39
C LYS A 68 -1.79 -9.91 -11.88
N ARG A 69 -1.88 -10.13 -13.20
CA ARG A 69 -2.81 -11.11 -13.83
C ARG A 69 -2.72 -12.54 -13.26
N ASP A 70 -1.56 -12.91 -12.73
CA ASP A 70 -1.30 -14.22 -12.10
C ASP A 70 -1.66 -14.24 -10.60
N GLN A 71 -1.67 -13.08 -9.93
CA GLN A 71 -1.88 -13.00 -8.49
C GLN A 71 -3.37 -13.02 -8.17
N LYS A 72 -3.82 -14.12 -7.58
CA LYS A 72 -5.14 -14.22 -6.97
C LYS A 72 -5.11 -13.67 -5.56
N TYR A 73 -6.25 -13.15 -5.11
CA TYR A 73 -6.46 -12.77 -3.71
C TYR A 73 -6.48 -14.02 -2.82
N HIS A 74 -5.29 -14.51 -2.47
CA HIS A 74 -5.11 -15.72 -1.68
C HIS A 74 -3.79 -15.72 -0.92
N GLY A 75 -3.75 -16.40 0.23
CA GLY A 75 -2.57 -16.59 1.05
C GLY A 75 -1.84 -15.27 1.38
N LYS A 76 -0.63 -15.11 0.81
CA LYS A 76 0.24 -13.96 1.08
C LYS A 76 -0.34 -12.63 0.61
N VAL A 77 -1.03 -12.63 -0.54
CA VAL A 77 -1.67 -11.43 -1.10
C VAL A 77 -2.75 -10.93 -0.14
N LYS A 78 -3.59 -11.86 0.34
CA LYS A 78 -4.63 -11.55 1.32
C LYS A 78 -4.04 -10.94 2.58
N ALA A 79 -2.98 -11.53 3.13
CA ALA A 79 -2.35 -11.02 4.35
C ALA A 79 -1.80 -9.60 4.21
N VAL A 80 -1.20 -9.24 3.07
CA VAL A 80 -0.73 -7.85 2.85
C VAL A 80 -1.91 -6.87 2.84
N ILE A 81 -3.00 -7.23 2.17
CA ILE A 81 -4.17 -6.37 2.01
C ILE A 81 -4.92 -6.23 3.34
N ASP A 82 -5.07 -7.32 4.09
CA ASP A 82 -5.69 -7.33 5.41
C ASP A 82 -4.94 -6.42 6.39
N SER A 83 -3.60 -6.52 6.41
CA SER A 83 -2.77 -5.65 7.25
C SER A 83 -2.75 -4.18 6.81
N LEU A 84 -3.01 -3.89 5.53
CA LEU A 84 -3.19 -2.50 5.06
C LEU A 84 -4.55 -1.95 5.51
N ARG A 85 -5.60 -2.78 5.49
CA ARG A 85 -6.94 -2.41 5.99
C ARG A 85 -6.93 -2.18 7.50
N GLU A 86 -6.22 -3.00 8.26
CA GLU A 86 -6.02 -2.80 9.69
C GLU A 86 -5.26 -1.51 10.03
N ALA A 87 -4.47 -0.99 9.09
CA ALA A 87 -3.76 0.27 9.21
C ALA A 87 -4.60 1.48 8.72
N ASP A 88 -5.93 1.38 8.74
CA ASP A 88 -6.89 2.44 8.42
C ASP A 88 -6.81 3.02 6.98
N TYR A 89 -6.27 2.27 6.02
CA TYR A 89 -6.31 2.68 4.61
C TYR A 89 -7.62 2.30 3.95
N GLU A 90 -8.31 3.30 3.38
CA GLU A 90 -9.46 3.05 2.51
C GLU A 90 -9.00 2.46 1.17
N GLU A 91 -9.43 1.22 0.91
CA GLU A 91 -9.28 0.61 -0.40
C GLU A 91 -10.31 1.25 -1.34
N ILE A 92 -9.86 2.12 -2.25
CA ILE A 92 -10.73 2.64 -3.31
C ILE A 92 -10.91 1.53 -4.36
N THR A 93 -11.86 0.62 -4.13
CA THR A 93 -12.28 -0.37 -5.14
C THR A 93 -13.22 0.29 -6.16
N GLY A 94 -12.67 0.80 -7.25
CA GLY A 94 -13.42 1.13 -8.47
C GLY A 94 -14.17 2.47 -8.46
N VAL A 95 -13.85 3.27 -9.49
CA VAL A 95 -14.60 4.42 -10.04
C VAL A 95 -15.15 5.46 -9.06
N ALA A 96 -14.32 6.45 -8.72
CA ALA A 96 -14.55 7.87 -9.03
C ALA A 96 -13.59 8.73 -8.22
N SER A 97 -12.39 8.99 -8.75
CA SER A 97 -11.75 10.25 -8.40
C SER A 97 -12.55 11.34 -9.11
N VAL A 98 -13.43 12.03 -8.38
CA VAL A 98 -13.92 13.35 -8.82
C VAL A 98 -12.73 14.28 -8.75
N VAL A 99 -11.96 14.31 -9.84
CA VAL A 99 -10.97 15.34 -10.10
C VAL A 99 -11.75 16.53 -10.67
N ARG A 100 -12.09 17.49 -9.81
CA ARG A 100 -12.63 18.77 -10.31
C ARG A 100 -11.48 19.61 -10.84
N TRP A 101 -11.46 19.76 -12.15
CA TRP A 101 -10.51 20.61 -12.87
C TRP A 101 -11.03 22.05 -12.85
N TRP A 102 -10.31 22.96 -12.18
CA TRP A 102 -10.52 24.40 -12.38
C TRP A 102 -9.19 25.06 -12.73
N GLY A 103 -9.01 25.28 -14.04
CA GLY A 103 -8.28 26.38 -14.65
C GLY A 103 -6.78 26.61 -14.37
N SER A 104 -6.23 26.36 -13.19
CA SER A 104 -4.87 26.82 -12.82
C SER A 104 -4.20 26.16 -11.61
N GLY A 105 -4.71 25.06 -11.06
CA GLY A 105 -4.01 24.38 -9.96
C GLY A 105 -4.62 23.04 -9.57
N ILE A 106 -3.78 22.05 -9.28
CA ILE A 106 -4.20 20.78 -8.66
C ILE A 106 -4.19 21.01 -7.15
N GLU A 107 -5.34 21.31 -6.57
CA GLU A 107 -5.53 21.26 -5.12
C GLU A 107 -6.17 19.93 -4.74
N VAL A 108 -5.49 19.17 -3.88
CA VAL A 108 -6.05 17.98 -3.25
C VAL A 108 -6.86 18.45 -2.04
N VAL A 109 -8.16 18.70 -2.25
CA VAL A 109 -9.06 19.04 -1.14
C VAL A 109 -9.48 17.76 -0.43
N TRP A 110 -9.01 17.58 0.79
CA TRP A 110 -9.51 16.56 1.71
C TRP A 110 -10.90 16.95 2.18
N GLN A 111 -11.94 16.41 1.54
CA GLN A 111 -13.29 16.53 2.08
C GLN A 111 -13.49 15.45 3.15
N LEU A 112 -13.22 15.84 4.39
CA LEU A 112 -13.57 15.09 5.59
C LEU A 112 -15.10 14.91 5.61
N LEU A 113 -15.61 13.77 5.14
CA LEU A 113 -17.00 13.38 5.38
C LEU A 113 -17.14 12.97 6.85
N SER A 114 -17.17 13.97 7.73
CA SER A 114 -17.73 13.82 9.06
C SER A 114 -19.25 13.67 8.94
N ARG A 115 -19.75 12.51 9.41
CA ARG A 115 -21.14 12.24 9.85
C ARG A 115 -22.28 12.53 8.87
N LEU A 116 -23.03 11.48 8.55
CA LEU A 116 -24.42 11.32 9.01
C LEU A 116 -24.66 9.85 9.39
#